data_AF-A0A5C6RK10-F1
#
_entry.id   AF-A0A5C6RK10-F1
#
_cell.length_a   1.000
_cell.length_b   1.000
_cell.length_c   1.000
_cell.angle_alpha   90.00
_cell.angle_beta   90.00
_cell.angle_gamma   90.00
#
_symmetry.space_group_name_H-M   'P 1'
#
loop_
_entity.id
_entity.type
_entity.pdbx_description
1 polymer ?
#
loop_
_entity_poly.entity_id
_entity_poly.type
_entity_poly.pdbx_seq_one_letter_code
_entity_poly.pdbx_strand_id
1 'polypeptide(L)'
;MAEQYQENTPPSLKTLKAIRQFIALEDKESLVLIAGRLQKESPGQGSRLIAEALEKGHFSDALELIGTLEGALIKPALRPDPEIGQLKVAYHYLLQQLSVAQEQRAEAARAVDSFQARYQAQTSEYIFRALFLSKEKLRLQAEEHPELQETADKAAEDYENYATVFNLKSEDLQFVLSEPDIAKLKKLYRQACLLCHPDRVKAEQRERAQEIFEELTKAYTRNDLPRVSAIANLLSQSPEFDFALDTVQDAEALRQLIERTRQQLRDTEEEHQAITRSSTYQLLKSLDFEWEDYLKLMAKNLKARVAELEKWHLTHYQCIPNPEIS
;
A
#
# COMPACT_ATOMS: atom_id res chain seq x y z
N MET A 1 -37.95 -31.41 47.13
CA MET A 1 -37.75 -30.42 46.05
C MET A 1 -36.27 -30.28 45.66
N ALA A 2 -35.49 -31.36 45.72
CA ALA A 2 -34.04 -31.33 45.53
C ALA A 2 -33.53 -32.42 44.57
N GLU A 3 -34.34 -32.82 43.58
CA GLU A 3 -34.05 -34.01 42.74
C GLU A 3 -34.20 -33.79 41.22
N GLN A 4 -34.27 -32.54 40.72
CA GLN A 4 -34.48 -32.28 39.28
C GLN A 4 -33.42 -31.41 38.59
N TYR A 5 -32.20 -31.30 39.13
CA TYR A 5 -31.09 -30.54 38.52
C TYR A 5 -29.85 -31.39 38.21
N GLN A 6 -30.06 -32.63 37.74
CA GLN A 6 -28.99 -33.47 37.15
C GLN A 6 -29.17 -33.69 35.63
N GLU A 7 -29.98 -32.87 34.97
CA GLU A 7 -30.15 -32.96 33.52
C GLU A 7 -29.06 -32.20 32.76
N ASN A 8 -28.26 -32.97 32.03
CA ASN A 8 -27.42 -32.60 30.88
C ASN A 8 -26.01 -32.09 31.16
N THR A 9 -25.22 -32.82 31.94
CA THR A 9 -23.76 -32.79 31.76
C THR A 9 -23.44 -33.38 30.38
N PRO A 10 -22.80 -32.64 29.45
CA PRO A 10 -22.45 -33.17 28.13
C PRO A 10 -21.38 -34.27 28.22
N PRO A 11 -21.38 -35.29 27.34
CA PRO A 11 -20.36 -36.33 27.34
C PRO A 11 -18.99 -35.77 26.93
N SER A 12 -17.89 -36.23 27.55
CA SER A 12 -16.57 -35.78 27.12
C SER A 12 -16.20 -36.29 25.72
N LEU A 13 -15.53 -35.42 24.96
CA LEU A 13 -14.95 -35.75 23.66
C LEU A 13 -13.93 -36.90 23.75
N LYS A 14 -13.27 -37.10 24.91
CA LYS A 14 -12.35 -38.22 25.15
C LYS A 14 -13.09 -39.56 25.17
N THR A 15 -14.25 -39.63 25.82
CA THR A 15 -15.07 -40.85 25.87
C THR A 15 -15.63 -41.21 24.48
N LEU A 16 -16.11 -40.21 23.72
CA LEU A 16 -16.62 -40.42 22.36
C LEU A 16 -15.53 -40.91 21.38
N LYS A 17 -14.31 -40.33 21.44
CA LYS A 17 -13.17 -40.77 20.63
C LYS A 17 -12.74 -42.20 20.94
N ALA A 18 -12.71 -42.57 22.21
CA ALA A 18 -12.34 -43.92 22.63
C ALA A 18 -13.38 -44.96 22.17
N ILE A 19 -14.68 -44.64 22.14
CA ILE A 19 -15.71 -45.52 21.55
C ILE A 19 -15.41 -45.79 20.07
N ARG A 20 -15.09 -44.76 19.27
CA ARG A 20 -14.72 -44.95 17.85
C ARG A 20 -13.52 -45.88 17.69
N GLN A 21 -12.52 -45.73 18.55
CA GLN A 21 -11.33 -46.56 18.52
C GLN A 21 -11.66 -48.02 18.84
N PHE A 22 -12.49 -48.28 19.85
CA PHE A 22 -12.90 -49.66 20.19
C PHE A 22 -13.83 -50.29 19.14
N ILE A 23 -14.66 -49.50 18.45
CA ILE A 23 -15.42 -49.96 17.28
C ILE A 23 -14.44 -50.42 16.18
N ALA A 24 -13.42 -49.61 15.88
CA ALA A 24 -12.43 -49.92 14.84
C ALA A 24 -11.56 -51.14 15.19
N LEU A 25 -11.36 -51.42 16.48
CA LEU A 25 -10.61 -52.57 16.98
C LEU A 25 -11.47 -53.81 17.21
N GLU A 26 -12.79 -53.72 16.95
CA GLU A 26 -13.78 -54.77 17.22
C GLU A 26 -13.78 -55.31 18.66
N ASP A 27 -13.30 -54.51 19.62
CA ASP A 27 -13.16 -54.89 21.03
C ASP A 27 -14.50 -54.70 21.78
N LYS A 28 -15.32 -55.77 21.74
CA LYS A 28 -16.67 -55.77 22.34
C LYS A 28 -16.66 -55.62 23.86
N GLU A 29 -15.64 -56.13 24.56
CA GLU A 29 -15.57 -56.03 26.02
C GLU A 29 -15.31 -54.59 26.46
N SER A 30 -14.36 -53.92 25.79
CA SER A 30 -14.06 -52.51 26.03
C SER A 30 -15.23 -51.59 25.65
N LEU A 31 -16.00 -51.94 24.61
CA LEU A 31 -17.19 -51.18 24.20
C LEU A 31 -18.28 -51.13 25.27
N VAL A 32 -18.55 -52.25 25.94
CA VAL A 32 -19.54 -52.31 27.03
C VAL A 32 -19.10 -51.45 28.21
N LEU A 33 -17.82 -51.53 28.59
CA LEU A 33 -17.25 -50.75 29.69
C LEU A 33 -17.33 -49.24 29.43
N ILE A 34 -16.95 -48.81 28.22
CA ILE A 34 -16.95 -47.39 27.88
C ILE A 34 -18.36 -46.83 27.63
N ALA A 35 -19.30 -47.64 27.14
CA ALA A 35 -20.71 -47.27 27.02
C ALA A 35 -21.34 -47.02 28.40
N GLY A 36 -21.06 -47.90 29.37
CA GLY A 36 -21.47 -47.69 30.76
C GLY A 36 -20.83 -46.45 31.39
N ARG A 37 -19.58 -46.12 31.04
CA ARG A 37 -18.94 -44.87 31.45
C ARG A 37 -19.61 -43.65 30.83
N LEU A 38 -19.90 -43.68 29.53
CA LEU A 38 -20.58 -42.61 28.80
C LEU A 38 -21.94 -42.29 29.42
N GLN A 39 -22.72 -43.32 29.78
CA GLN A 39 -24.04 -43.17 30.38
C GLN A 39 -23.99 -42.62 31.81
N LYS A 40 -22.95 -42.97 32.59
CA LYS A 40 -22.70 -42.38 33.91
C LYS A 40 -22.21 -40.93 33.83
N GLU A 41 -21.38 -40.63 32.83
CA GLU A 41 -20.81 -39.30 32.60
C GLU A 41 -21.86 -38.31 32.07
N SER A 42 -22.77 -38.78 31.22
CA SER A 42 -23.85 -38.01 30.65
C SER A 42 -25.10 -38.90 30.55
N PRO A 43 -26.07 -38.81 31.47
CA PRO A 43 -27.25 -39.68 31.47
C PRO A 43 -28.35 -39.29 30.46
N GLY A 44 -28.04 -38.41 29.49
CA GLY A 44 -28.98 -37.87 28.51
C GLY A 44 -29.43 -38.84 27.41
N GLN A 45 -30.35 -38.39 26.56
CA GLN A 45 -30.92 -39.23 25.49
C GLN A 45 -29.87 -39.67 24.46
N GLY A 46 -28.93 -38.78 24.10
CA GLY A 46 -27.90 -39.08 23.09
C GLY A 46 -26.94 -40.20 23.50
N SER A 47 -26.47 -40.21 24.75
CA SER A 47 -25.58 -41.25 25.27
C SER A 47 -26.30 -42.60 25.42
N ARG A 48 -27.59 -42.59 25.78
CA ARG A 48 -28.43 -43.81 25.82
C ARG A 48 -28.57 -44.45 24.44
N LEU A 49 -28.86 -43.65 23.42
CA LEU A 49 -29.00 -44.15 22.05
C LEU A 49 -27.68 -44.73 21.51
N ILE A 50 -26.53 -44.11 21.87
CA ILE A 50 -25.21 -44.65 21.52
C ILE A 50 -24.97 -45.99 22.23
N ALA A 51 -25.26 -46.08 23.54
CA ALA A 51 -25.09 -47.32 24.29
C ALA A 51 -25.96 -48.46 23.73
N GLU A 52 -27.22 -48.17 23.39
CA GLU A 52 -28.15 -49.14 22.79
C GLU A 52 -27.69 -49.62 21.40
N ALA A 53 -27.16 -48.71 20.58
CA ALA A 53 -26.60 -49.06 19.27
C ALA A 53 -25.34 -49.96 19.40
N LEU A 54 -24.49 -49.68 20.40
CA LEU A 54 -23.32 -50.51 20.70
C LEU A 54 -23.71 -51.92 21.20
N GLU A 55 -24.70 -52.02 22.08
CA GLU A 55 -25.20 -53.30 22.61
C GLU A 55 -25.82 -54.18 21.52
N LYS A 56 -26.52 -53.58 20.55
CA LYS A 56 -27.11 -54.30 19.40
C LYS A 56 -26.12 -54.60 18.27
N GLY A 57 -24.86 -54.15 18.40
CA GLY A 57 -23.83 -54.31 17.36
C GLY A 57 -24.04 -53.42 16.14
N HIS A 58 -24.89 -52.40 16.23
CA HIS A 58 -25.16 -51.43 15.17
C HIS A 58 -24.10 -50.32 15.18
N PHE A 59 -22.87 -50.67 14.83
CA PHE A 59 -21.73 -49.76 14.96
C PHE A 59 -21.82 -48.54 14.04
N SER A 60 -22.43 -48.68 12.86
CA SER A 60 -22.67 -47.55 11.94
C SER A 60 -23.55 -46.48 12.60
N ASP A 61 -24.69 -46.90 13.18
CA ASP A 61 -25.64 -46.01 13.85
C ASP A 61 -24.97 -45.32 15.06
N ALA A 62 -24.15 -46.07 15.82
CA ALA A 62 -23.38 -45.50 16.93
C ALA A 62 -22.41 -44.41 16.45
N LEU A 63 -21.70 -44.62 15.34
CA LEU A 63 -20.78 -43.64 14.77
C LEU A 63 -21.47 -42.36 14.30
N GLU A 64 -22.66 -42.48 13.68
CA GLU A 64 -23.47 -41.33 13.26
C GLU A 64 -23.99 -40.52 14.46
N LEU A 65 -24.48 -41.21 15.49
CA LEU A 65 -24.94 -40.57 16.73
C LEU A 65 -23.79 -39.86 17.45
N ILE A 66 -22.59 -40.47 17.49
CA ILE A 66 -21.39 -39.83 18.03
C ILE A 66 -21.05 -38.57 17.22
N GLY A 67 -21.07 -38.63 15.88
CA GLY A 67 -20.82 -37.47 15.03
C GLY A 67 -21.81 -36.32 15.27
N THR A 68 -23.08 -36.65 15.49
CA THR A 68 -24.14 -35.67 15.79
C THR A 68 -23.91 -34.99 17.13
N LEU A 69 -23.56 -35.75 18.17
CA LEU A 69 -23.25 -35.20 19.50
C LEU A 69 -21.96 -34.36 19.49
N GLU A 70 -20.91 -34.82 18.82
CA GLU A 70 -19.68 -34.03 18.66
C GLU A 70 -19.97 -32.69 17.97
N GLY A 71 -20.76 -32.69 16.89
CA GLY A 71 -21.17 -31.47 16.20
C GLY A 71 -21.94 -30.49 17.10
N ALA A 72 -22.78 -31.00 18.00
CA ALA A 72 -23.50 -30.19 18.98
C ALA A 72 -22.59 -29.63 20.10
N LEU A 73 -21.51 -30.34 20.46
CA LEU A 73 -20.53 -29.91 21.47
C LEU A 73 -19.48 -28.92 20.93
N ILE A 74 -19.16 -29.02 19.64
CA ILE A 74 -18.16 -28.17 18.98
C ILE A 74 -18.75 -26.79 18.62
N LYS A 75 -20.02 -26.72 18.19
CA LYS A 75 -20.69 -25.47 17.76
C LYS A 75 -20.73 -24.34 18.82
N PRO A 76 -20.95 -24.60 20.13
CA PRO A 76 -20.93 -23.55 21.16
C PRO A 76 -19.51 -23.04 21.47
N ALA A 77 -18.49 -23.91 21.38
CA ALA A 77 -17.10 -23.60 21.69
C ALA A 77 -16.37 -22.81 20.59
N LEU A 78 -16.96 -22.73 19.39
CA LEU A 78 -16.43 -21.99 18.24
C LEU A 78 -17.03 -20.59 18.05
N ARG A 79 -17.84 -20.08 18.99
CA ARG A 79 -18.36 -18.71 18.88
C ARG A 79 -17.21 -17.73 19.14
N PRO A 80 -16.71 -16.98 18.14
CA PRO A 80 -15.64 -16.01 18.38
C PRO A 80 -16.11 -14.99 19.42
N ASP A 81 -15.19 -14.56 20.29
CA ASP A 81 -15.46 -13.49 21.26
C ASP A 81 -16.07 -12.28 20.52
N PRO A 82 -17.27 -11.82 20.90
CA PRO A 82 -17.92 -10.69 20.27
C PRO A 82 -17.03 -9.43 20.21
N GLU A 83 -16.18 -9.23 21.21
CA GLU A 83 -15.25 -8.09 21.26
C GLU A 83 -14.17 -8.22 20.17
N ILE A 84 -13.56 -9.40 20.05
CA ILE A 84 -12.54 -9.68 19.03
C ILE A 84 -13.13 -9.54 17.62
N GLY A 85 -14.35 -10.04 17.41
CA GLY A 85 -15.07 -9.89 16.15
C GLY A 85 -15.29 -8.42 15.78
N GLN A 86 -15.73 -7.60 16.73
CA GLN A 86 -15.92 -6.16 16.52
C GLN A 86 -14.60 -5.43 16.22
N LEU A 87 -13.54 -5.74 16.96
CA LEU A 87 -12.22 -5.17 16.75
C LEU A 87 -11.66 -5.50 15.36
N LYS A 88 -11.84 -6.74 14.88
CA LYS A 88 -11.45 -7.13 13.52
C LYS A 88 -12.20 -6.34 12.45
N VAL A 89 -13.51 -6.17 12.60
CA VAL A 89 -14.32 -5.37 11.67
C VAL A 89 -13.84 -3.91 11.65
N ALA A 90 -13.63 -3.31 12.83
CA ALA A 90 -13.14 -1.94 12.94
C ALA A 90 -11.75 -1.77 12.30
N TYR A 91 -10.87 -2.75 12.52
CA TYR A 91 -9.54 -2.77 11.93
C TYR A 91 -9.58 -2.90 10.40
N HIS A 92 -10.39 -3.80 9.83
CA HIS A 92 -10.56 -3.92 8.38
C HIS A 92 -11.11 -2.64 7.75
N TYR A 93 -12.06 -1.99 8.42
CA TYR A 93 -12.59 -0.71 7.96
C TYR A 93 -11.49 0.37 7.92
N LEU A 94 -10.66 0.47 8.95
CA LEU A 94 -9.53 1.39 8.98
C LEU A 94 -8.49 1.10 7.90
N LEU A 95 -8.18 -0.18 7.65
CA LEU A 95 -7.30 -0.56 6.53
C LEU A 95 -7.85 -0.12 5.18
N GLN A 96 -9.17 -0.25 4.97
CA GLN A 96 -9.79 0.21 3.74
C GLN A 96 -9.69 1.73 3.61
N GLN A 97 -9.94 2.49 4.69
CA GLN A 97 -9.76 3.94 4.71
C GLN A 97 -8.32 4.35 4.40
N LEU A 98 -7.34 3.69 5.04
CA LEU A 98 -5.92 3.92 4.80
C LEU A 98 -5.56 3.66 3.33
N SER A 99 -6.03 2.57 2.75
CA SER A 99 -5.80 2.26 1.33
C SER A 99 -6.35 3.35 0.40
N VAL A 100 -7.54 3.89 0.69
CA VAL A 100 -8.13 4.99 -0.09
C VAL A 100 -7.31 6.27 0.08
N ALA A 101 -6.91 6.62 1.29
CA ALA A 101 -6.10 7.80 1.57
C ALA A 101 -4.72 7.73 0.88
N GLN A 102 -4.07 6.57 0.93
CA GLN A 102 -2.79 6.33 0.25
C GLN A 102 -2.93 6.47 -1.27
N GLU A 103 -4.01 5.96 -1.84
CA GLU A 103 -4.29 6.12 -3.27
C GLU A 103 -4.47 7.60 -3.65
N GLN A 104 -5.27 8.35 -2.90
CA GLN A 104 -5.48 9.78 -3.14
C GLN A 104 -4.17 10.57 -3.04
N ARG A 105 -3.38 10.31 -1.99
CA ARG A 105 -2.05 10.89 -1.81
C ARG A 105 -1.14 10.60 -2.99
N ALA A 106 -1.10 9.35 -3.44
CA ALA A 106 -0.24 8.92 -4.55
C ALA A 106 -0.71 9.47 -5.91
N GLU A 107 -2.01 9.63 -6.12
CA GLU A 107 -2.56 10.30 -7.31
C GLU A 107 -2.20 11.79 -7.35
N ALA A 108 -2.37 12.51 -6.23
CA ALA A 108 -1.99 13.91 -6.13
C ALA A 108 -0.49 14.13 -6.35
N ALA A 109 0.36 13.29 -5.75
CA ALA A 109 1.81 13.34 -5.94
C ALA A 109 2.19 13.12 -7.41
N ARG A 110 1.65 12.08 -8.05
CA ARG A 110 1.94 11.79 -9.47
C ARG A 110 1.50 12.90 -10.40
N ALA A 111 0.37 13.57 -10.13
CA ALA A 111 -0.05 14.71 -10.94
C ALA A 111 1.00 15.84 -10.90
N VAL A 112 1.51 16.16 -9.71
CA VAL A 112 2.58 17.16 -9.53
C VAL A 112 3.86 16.71 -10.22
N ASP A 113 4.33 15.49 -9.97
CA ASP A 113 5.59 15.01 -10.51
C ASP A 113 5.55 14.91 -12.03
N SER A 114 4.45 14.42 -12.60
CA SER A 114 4.27 14.30 -14.05
C SER A 114 4.32 15.68 -14.71
N PHE A 115 3.62 16.66 -14.14
CA PHE A 115 3.66 18.03 -14.62
C PHE A 115 5.08 18.61 -14.54
N GLN A 116 5.78 18.44 -13.42
CA GLN A 116 7.13 18.95 -13.24
C GLN A 116 8.13 18.29 -14.20
N ALA A 117 8.03 16.98 -14.40
CA ALA A 117 8.87 16.24 -15.34
C ALA A 117 8.67 16.75 -16.77
N ARG A 118 7.41 16.92 -17.21
CA ARG A 118 7.11 17.44 -18.55
C ARG A 118 7.45 18.92 -18.71
N TYR A 119 7.21 19.75 -17.69
CA TYR A 119 7.64 21.14 -17.67
C TYR A 119 9.16 21.20 -17.87
N GLN A 120 9.93 20.50 -17.05
CA GLN A 120 11.39 20.45 -17.17
C GLN A 120 11.84 19.95 -18.55
N ALA A 121 11.27 18.85 -19.05
CA ALA A 121 11.62 18.33 -20.37
C ALA A 121 11.39 19.34 -21.50
N GLN A 122 10.37 20.20 -21.39
CA GLN A 122 10.03 21.17 -22.44
C GLN A 122 10.67 22.54 -22.25
N THR A 123 11.05 22.93 -21.04
CA THR A 123 11.48 24.30 -20.73
C THR A 123 12.91 24.41 -20.24
N SER A 124 13.52 23.35 -19.70
CA SER A 124 14.80 23.42 -19.01
C SER A 124 15.94 23.98 -19.86
N GLU A 125 16.07 23.52 -21.11
CA GLU A 125 17.07 24.03 -22.05
C GLU A 125 16.89 25.53 -22.34
N TYR A 126 15.64 25.97 -22.54
CA TYR A 126 15.34 27.39 -22.78
C TYR A 126 15.60 28.26 -21.54
N ILE A 127 15.29 27.75 -20.34
CA ILE A 127 15.60 28.44 -19.08
C ILE A 127 17.11 28.56 -18.91
N PHE A 128 17.86 27.46 -19.07
CA PHE A 128 19.31 27.44 -19.00
C PHE A 128 19.93 28.46 -19.96
N ARG A 129 19.48 28.44 -21.22
CA ARG A 129 19.94 29.37 -22.26
C ARG A 129 19.58 30.82 -21.95
N ALA A 130 18.36 31.09 -21.50
CA ALA A 130 17.92 32.45 -21.15
C ALA A 130 18.71 33.02 -19.96
N LEU A 131 18.99 32.21 -18.94
CA LEU A 131 19.80 32.62 -17.78
C LEU A 131 21.25 32.92 -18.21
N PHE A 132 21.87 32.04 -19.00
CA PHE A 132 23.21 32.28 -19.53
C PHE A 132 23.31 33.60 -20.30
N LEU A 133 22.39 33.84 -21.24
CA LEU A 133 22.40 35.06 -22.05
C LEU A 133 22.07 36.30 -21.22
N SER A 134 21.17 36.20 -20.23
CA SER A 134 20.86 37.30 -19.33
C SER A 134 22.07 37.69 -18.48
N LYS A 135 22.78 36.68 -17.95
CA LYS A 135 24.04 36.86 -17.22
C LYS A 135 25.09 37.57 -18.07
N GLU A 136 25.37 37.08 -19.28
CA GLU A 136 26.38 37.71 -20.15
C GLU A 136 25.97 39.14 -20.56
N LYS A 137 24.67 39.38 -20.79
CA LYS A 137 24.17 40.73 -21.07
C LYS A 137 24.42 41.68 -19.92
N LEU A 138 24.06 41.29 -18.69
CA LEU A 138 24.24 42.13 -17.51
C LEU A 138 25.72 42.33 -17.16
N ARG A 139 26.56 41.32 -17.38
CA ARG A 139 28.02 41.43 -17.24
C ARG A 139 28.57 42.56 -18.14
N LEU A 140 28.21 42.56 -19.42
CA LEU A 140 28.64 43.59 -20.37
C LEU A 140 28.08 44.97 -20.01
N GLN A 141 26.81 45.06 -19.60
CA GLN A 141 26.23 46.34 -19.19
C GLN A 141 26.90 46.90 -17.93
N ALA A 142 27.32 46.04 -16.99
CA ALA A 142 28.02 46.45 -15.78
C ALA A 142 29.45 46.98 -16.03
N GLU A 143 30.10 46.58 -17.13
CA GLU A 143 31.40 47.14 -17.55
C GLU A 143 31.29 48.64 -17.87
N GLU A 144 30.16 49.07 -18.46
CA GLU A 144 29.89 50.48 -18.78
C GLU A 144 29.15 51.22 -17.66
N HIS A 145 28.39 50.49 -16.84
CA HIS A 145 27.50 51.01 -15.80
C HIS A 145 27.73 50.31 -14.45
N PRO A 146 28.67 50.77 -13.62
CA PRO A 146 29.02 50.13 -12.34
C PRO A 146 27.84 49.94 -11.38
N GLU A 147 26.79 50.76 -11.48
CA GLU A 147 25.55 50.62 -10.71
C GLU A 147 24.79 49.30 -10.99
N LEU A 148 25.09 48.63 -12.10
CA LEU A 148 24.50 47.33 -12.46
C LEU A 148 25.30 46.14 -11.93
N GLN A 149 26.43 46.33 -11.25
CA GLN A 149 27.27 45.23 -10.79
C GLN A 149 26.50 44.25 -9.88
N GLU A 150 25.74 44.74 -8.92
CA GLU A 150 24.95 43.87 -8.02
C GLU A 150 23.89 43.04 -8.77
N THR A 151 23.31 43.61 -9.84
CA THR A 151 22.34 42.87 -10.66
C THR A 151 23.01 41.85 -11.58
N ALA A 152 24.22 42.12 -12.06
CA ALA A 152 25.04 41.17 -12.80
C ALA A 152 25.48 40.00 -11.91
N ASP A 153 25.91 40.28 -10.68
CA ASP A 153 26.33 39.25 -9.71
C ASP A 153 25.16 38.32 -9.35
N LYS A 154 23.97 38.87 -9.09
CA LYS A 154 22.74 38.08 -8.87
C LYS A 154 22.38 37.20 -10.07
N ALA A 155 22.51 37.72 -11.29
CA ALA A 155 22.25 36.94 -12.50
C ALA A 155 23.28 35.81 -12.72
N ALA A 156 24.53 36.00 -12.27
CA ALA A 156 25.55 34.95 -12.27
C ALA A 156 25.23 33.86 -11.24
N GLU A 157 24.84 34.24 -10.02
CA GLU A 157 24.40 33.32 -8.98
C GLU A 157 23.18 32.49 -9.42
N ASP A 158 22.15 33.13 -9.97
CA ASP A 158 20.96 32.47 -10.50
C ASP A 158 21.30 31.44 -11.58
N TYR A 159 22.23 31.80 -12.49
CA TYR A 159 22.72 30.89 -13.52
C TYR A 159 23.48 29.70 -12.93
N GLU A 160 24.41 29.92 -12.00
CA GLU A 160 25.22 28.86 -11.38
C GLU A 160 24.36 27.88 -10.58
N ASN A 161 23.41 28.39 -9.80
CA ASN A 161 22.44 27.61 -9.06
C ASN A 161 21.63 26.71 -10.02
N TYR A 162 21.12 27.28 -11.11
CA TYR A 162 20.36 26.51 -12.10
C TYR A 162 21.23 25.52 -12.86
N ALA A 163 22.45 25.90 -13.25
CA ALA A 163 23.40 25.07 -13.98
C ALA A 163 23.80 23.83 -13.18
N THR A 164 23.97 23.98 -11.86
CA THR A 164 24.24 22.85 -10.96
C THR A 164 23.11 21.82 -11.01
N VAL A 165 21.86 22.27 -10.88
CA VAL A 165 20.68 21.39 -10.94
C VAL A 165 20.46 20.80 -12.33
N PHE A 166 20.75 21.57 -13.39
CA PHE A 166 20.63 21.14 -14.78
C PHE A 166 21.63 20.02 -15.11
N ASN A 167 22.89 20.17 -14.69
CA ASN A 167 23.97 19.21 -14.97
C ASN A 167 23.86 17.90 -14.16
N LEU A 168 23.19 17.93 -12.99
CA LEU A 168 23.00 16.73 -12.15
C LEU A 168 21.95 15.75 -12.69
N LYS A 169 21.13 16.13 -13.69
CA LYS A 169 20.01 15.31 -14.15
C LYS A 169 20.36 14.43 -15.36
N SER A 170 20.83 13.21 -15.05
CA SER A 170 20.79 12.09 -15.99
C SER A 170 20.27 10.76 -15.40
N GLU A 171 19.76 10.70 -14.15
CA GLU A 171 19.43 9.41 -13.51
C GLU A 171 17.98 9.22 -12.97
N ASP A 172 17.07 10.22 -13.00
CA ASP A 172 15.68 10.07 -12.52
C ASP A 172 14.64 10.46 -13.59
N LEU A 173 14.54 9.68 -14.66
CA LEU A 173 13.48 9.83 -15.67
C LEU A 173 12.25 9.01 -15.28
N GLN A 174 11.09 9.67 -15.15
CA GLN A 174 9.79 8.99 -15.05
C GLN A 174 9.37 8.46 -16.42
N PHE A 175 8.82 7.24 -16.47
CA PHE A 175 8.31 6.68 -17.72
C PHE A 175 7.02 7.38 -18.15
N VAL A 176 6.93 7.75 -19.44
CA VAL A 176 5.70 8.27 -20.03
C VAL A 176 4.84 7.08 -20.45
N LEU A 177 3.70 6.87 -19.77
CA LEU A 177 2.74 5.81 -20.08
C LEU A 177 1.52 6.35 -20.83
N SER A 178 0.86 5.48 -21.61
CA SER A 178 -0.43 5.75 -22.25
C SER A 178 -1.59 5.62 -21.24
N GLU A 179 -2.76 6.22 -21.51
CA GLU A 179 -3.96 6.09 -20.66
C GLU A 179 -4.35 4.64 -20.29
N PRO A 180 -4.38 3.66 -21.22
CA PRO A 180 -4.70 2.27 -20.86
C PRO A 180 -3.62 1.62 -19.98
N ASP A 181 -2.35 1.99 -20.15
CA ASP A 181 -1.26 1.52 -19.31
C ASP A 181 -1.31 2.11 -17.90
N ILE A 182 -1.76 3.36 -17.76
CA ILE A 182 -2.02 4.00 -16.46
C ILE A 182 -3.15 3.27 -15.72
N ALA A 183 -4.25 2.93 -16.40
CA ALA A 183 -5.35 2.18 -15.79
C ALA A 183 -4.89 0.79 -15.31
N LYS A 184 -4.05 0.12 -16.10
CA LYS A 184 -3.45 -1.18 -15.75
C LYS A 184 -2.47 -1.06 -14.56
N LEU A 185 -1.63 -0.03 -14.56
CA LEU A 185 -0.71 0.29 -13.47
C LEU A 185 -1.47 0.50 -12.15
N LYS A 186 -2.53 1.31 -12.16
CA LYS A 186 -3.38 1.56 -10.97
C LYS A 186 -3.97 0.27 -10.42
N LYS A 187 -4.51 -0.59 -11.31
CA LYS A 187 -5.09 -1.88 -10.90
C LYS A 187 -4.07 -2.81 -10.25
N LEU A 188 -2.90 -2.96 -10.86
CA LEU A 188 -1.83 -3.83 -10.36
C LEU A 188 -1.25 -3.33 -9.03
N TYR A 189 -1.07 -2.01 -8.90
CA TYR A 189 -0.62 -1.40 -7.66
C TYR A 189 -1.60 -1.66 -6.50
N ARG A 190 -2.90 -1.44 -6.71
CA ARG A 190 -3.93 -1.73 -5.69
C ARG A 190 -3.90 -3.20 -5.26
N GLN A 191 -3.78 -4.11 -6.22
CA GLN A 191 -3.70 -5.55 -5.93
C GLN A 191 -2.45 -5.89 -5.14
N ALA A 192 -1.28 -5.36 -5.52
CA ALA A 192 -0.02 -5.60 -4.84
C ALA A 192 -0.01 -5.01 -3.41
N CYS A 193 -0.50 -3.78 -3.20
CA CYS A 193 -0.63 -3.18 -1.88
C CYS A 193 -1.53 -4.00 -0.95
N LEU A 194 -2.60 -4.60 -1.47
CA LEU A 194 -3.46 -5.48 -0.68
C LEU A 194 -2.74 -6.76 -0.21
N LEU A 195 -1.74 -7.23 -0.96
CA LEU A 195 -1.01 -8.47 -0.70
C LEU A 195 0.22 -8.26 0.20
N CYS A 196 0.95 -7.14 0.04
CA CYS A 196 2.17 -6.86 0.80
C CYS A 196 2.02 -5.85 1.94
N HIS A 197 0.79 -5.49 2.34
CA HIS A 197 0.62 -4.53 3.43
C HIS A 197 1.26 -5.07 4.74
N PRO A 198 2.19 -4.34 5.37
CA PRO A 198 2.95 -4.81 6.55
C PRO A 198 2.07 -5.15 7.76
N ASP A 199 0.82 -4.70 7.77
CA ASP A 199 -0.13 -5.08 8.81
C ASP A 199 -0.96 -6.34 8.52
N ARG A 200 -0.87 -6.89 7.30
CA ARG A 200 -1.58 -8.12 6.91
C ARG A 200 -0.71 -9.36 7.01
N VAL A 201 0.59 -9.18 7.26
CA VAL A 201 1.60 -10.24 7.29
C VAL A 201 1.99 -10.58 8.73
N LYS A 202 2.47 -11.81 8.94
CA LYS A 202 2.97 -12.25 10.26
C LYS A 202 4.17 -11.40 10.68
N ALA A 203 4.40 -11.29 11.98
CA ALA A 203 5.49 -10.47 12.53
C ALA A 203 6.87 -10.82 11.93
N GLU A 204 7.10 -12.10 11.62
CA GLU A 204 8.33 -12.60 10.99
C GLU A 204 8.54 -12.13 9.54
N GLN A 205 7.47 -11.68 8.88
CA GLN A 205 7.46 -11.29 7.46
C GLN A 205 7.30 -9.77 7.27
N ARG A 206 7.13 -9.01 8.36
CA ARG A 206 6.87 -7.56 8.33
C ARG A 206 7.95 -6.76 7.64
N GLU A 207 9.21 -7.03 7.96
CA GLU A 207 10.36 -6.32 7.41
C GLU A 207 10.44 -6.53 5.90
N ARG A 208 10.28 -7.78 5.46
CA ARG A 208 10.29 -8.15 4.04
C ARG A 208 9.07 -7.61 3.27
N ALA A 209 7.91 -7.58 3.90
CA ALA A 209 6.72 -6.96 3.32
C ALA A 209 6.89 -5.44 3.16
N GLN A 210 7.55 -4.80 4.13
CA GLN A 210 7.85 -3.37 4.09
C GLN A 210 8.85 -3.02 2.99
N GLU A 211 9.92 -3.80 2.82
CA GLU A 211 10.87 -3.63 1.71
C GLU A 211 10.18 -3.73 0.34
N ILE A 212 9.33 -4.76 0.15
CA ILE A 212 8.58 -4.95 -1.09
C ILE A 212 7.57 -3.82 -1.31
N PHE A 213 6.95 -3.32 -0.24
CA PHE A 213 5.99 -2.21 -0.30
C PHE A 213 6.67 -0.88 -0.67
N GLU A 214 7.85 -0.61 -0.12
CA GLU A 214 8.66 0.56 -0.48
C GLU A 214 9.11 0.50 -1.95
N GLU A 215 9.54 -0.69 -2.40
CA GLU A 215 9.93 -0.91 -3.78
C GLU A 215 8.75 -0.74 -4.75
N LEU A 216 7.59 -1.30 -4.40
CA LEU A 216 6.34 -1.16 -5.15
C LEU A 216 5.94 0.31 -5.27
N THR A 217 6.05 1.07 -4.18
CA THR A 217 5.70 2.49 -4.16
C THR A 217 6.65 3.31 -5.02
N LYS A 218 7.96 3.04 -4.96
CA LYS A 218 8.96 3.67 -5.84
C LYS A 218 8.72 3.37 -7.32
N ALA A 219 8.36 2.12 -7.64
CA ALA A 219 8.05 1.73 -9.02
C ALA A 219 6.76 2.41 -9.53
N TYR A 220 5.76 2.54 -8.67
CA TYR A 220 4.50 3.20 -8.99
C TYR A 220 4.65 4.71 -9.22
N THR A 221 5.42 5.40 -8.37
CA THR A 221 5.68 6.84 -8.52
C THR A 221 6.48 7.15 -9.79
N ARG A 222 7.32 6.21 -10.24
CA ARG A 222 8.09 6.32 -11.50
C ARG A 222 7.31 5.92 -12.76
N ASN A 223 6.04 5.53 -12.64
CA ASN A 223 5.25 4.93 -13.73
C ASN A 223 5.93 3.69 -14.36
N ASP A 224 6.66 2.91 -13.56
CA ASP A 224 7.33 1.69 -14.01
C ASP A 224 6.35 0.51 -14.02
N LEU A 225 5.54 0.43 -15.08
CA LEU A 225 4.56 -0.64 -15.28
C LEU A 225 5.19 -2.05 -15.29
N PRO A 226 6.32 -2.30 -15.97
CA PRO A 226 7.00 -3.60 -15.90
C PRO A 226 7.35 -4.00 -14.47
N ARG A 227 7.92 -3.09 -13.67
CA ARG A 227 8.33 -3.39 -12.30
C ARG A 227 7.14 -3.59 -11.36
N VAL A 228 6.11 -2.75 -11.46
CA VAL A 228 4.85 -2.92 -10.70
C VAL A 228 4.18 -4.25 -11.05
N SER A 229 4.16 -4.64 -12.33
CA SER A 229 3.62 -5.94 -12.74
C SER A 229 4.45 -7.12 -12.23
N ALA A 230 5.78 -7.00 -12.19
CA ALA A 230 6.66 -8.03 -11.68
C ALA A 230 6.44 -8.24 -10.17
N ILE A 231 6.36 -7.16 -9.40
CA ILE A 231 6.09 -7.20 -7.95
C ILE A 231 4.69 -7.76 -7.68
N ALA A 232 3.67 -7.32 -8.42
CA ALA A 232 2.30 -7.83 -8.27
C ALA A 232 2.21 -9.34 -8.55
N ASN A 233 2.90 -9.83 -9.58
CA ASN A 233 2.96 -11.25 -9.90
C ASN A 233 3.71 -12.06 -8.84
N LEU A 234 4.84 -11.55 -8.34
CA LEU A 234 5.60 -12.16 -7.25
C LEU A 234 4.71 -12.33 -6.01
N LEU A 235 4.01 -11.28 -5.61
CA LEU A 235 3.11 -11.29 -4.45
C LEU A 235 1.89 -12.20 -4.63
N SER A 236 1.41 -12.34 -5.87
CA SER A 236 0.27 -13.23 -6.17
C SER A 236 0.67 -14.71 -6.23
N GLN A 237 1.95 -15.01 -6.45
CA GLN A 237 2.49 -16.38 -6.56
C GLN A 237 3.14 -16.88 -5.27
N SER A 238 3.43 -16.01 -4.31
CA SER A 238 4.01 -16.39 -3.00
C SER A 238 2.92 -16.80 -2.00
N PRO A 239 2.78 -18.10 -1.66
CA PRO A 239 1.83 -18.59 -0.64
C PRO A 239 2.23 -18.24 0.80
N GLU A 240 3.36 -17.55 0.98
CA GLU A 240 3.88 -17.16 2.29
C GLU A 240 3.11 -15.99 2.93
N PHE A 241 2.39 -15.17 2.15
CA PHE A 241 1.57 -14.05 2.63
C PHE A 241 0.17 -14.52 3.02
N ASP A 242 0.11 -15.44 3.97
CA ASP A 242 -1.15 -15.95 4.53
C ASP A 242 -1.70 -14.96 5.57
N PHE A 243 -2.94 -14.52 5.36
CA PHE A 243 -3.60 -13.43 6.09
C PHE A 243 -3.87 -13.82 7.55
N ALA A 244 -2.95 -13.48 8.44
CA ALA A 244 -2.94 -13.92 9.83
C ALA A 244 -4.03 -13.29 10.72
N LEU A 245 -4.78 -12.27 10.26
CA LEU A 245 -5.71 -11.54 11.12
C LEU A 245 -6.85 -12.42 11.66
N ASP A 246 -7.30 -13.41 10.89
CA ASP A 246 -8.36 -14.32 11.32
C ASP A 246 -7.90 -15.25 12.45
N THR A 247 -6.60 -15.52 12.56
CA THR A 247 -6.02 -16.32 13.65
C THR A 247 -5.74 -15.53 14.93
N VAL A 248 -5.71 -14.19 14.85
CA VAL A 248 -5.51 -13.33 16.03
C VAL A 248 -6.74 -13.39 16.93
N GLN A 249 -6.55 -13.87 18.16
CA GLN A 249 -7.58 -13.89 19.20
C GLN A 249 -7.20 -13.04 20.42
N ASP A 250 -6.26 -12.11 20.26
CA ASP A 250 -5.85 -11.18 21.30
C ASP A 250 -6.45 -9.80 21.04
N ALA A 251 -7.36 -9.38 21.92
CA ALA A 251 -8.03 -8.09 21.85
C ALA A 251 -7.07 -6.90 22.03
N GLU A 252 -6.05 -7.02 22.89
CA GLU A 252 -5.08 -5.96 23.13
C GLU A 252 -4.16 -5.77 21.93
N ALA A 253 -3.72 -6.88 21.33
CA ALA A 253 -2.97 -6.84 20.07
C ALA A 253 -3.77 -6.15 18.95
N LEU A 254 -5.08 -6.45 18.82
CA LEU A 254 -5.96 -5.80 17.85
C LEU A 254 -6.15 -4.30 18.13
N ARG A 255 -6.27 -3.89 19.40
CA ARG A 255 -6.35 -2.48 19.79
C ARG A 255 -5.07 -1.71 19.40
N GLN A 256 -3.90 -2.30 19.63
CA GLN A 256 -2.63 -1.70 19.22
C GLN A 256 -2.50 -1.55 17.70
N LEU A 257 -2.95 -2.56 16.94
CA LEU A 257 -2.98 -2.47 15.48
C LEU A 257 -3.91 -1.34 15.00
N ILE A 258 -5.11 -1.24 15.58
CA ILE A 258 -6.07 -0.16 15.29
C ILE A 258 -5.44 1.21 15.54
N GLU A 259 -4.77 1.42 16.67
CA GLU A 259 -4.14 2.71 16.97
C GLU A 259 -3.00 3.06 16.01
N ARG A 260 -2.18 2.08 15.62
CA ARG A 260 -1.13 2.28 14.60
C ARG A 260 -1.72 2.65 13.25
N THR A 261 -2.71 1.90 12.78
CA THR A 261 -3.37 2.18 11.48
C THR A 261 -4.08 3.54 11.50
N ARG A 262 -4.66 3.95 12.64
CA ARG A 262 -5.19 5.31 12.81
C ARG A 262 -4.12 6.39 12.69
N GLN A 263 -2.94 6.16 13.27
CA GLN A 263 -1.82 7.11 13.13
C GLN A 263 -1.36 7.20 11.68
N GLN A 264 -1.14 6.06 11.01
CA GLN A 264 -0.76 6.02 9.60
C GLN A 264 -1.78 6.73 8.70
N LEU A 265 -3.07 6.58 9.00
CA LEU A 265 -4.14 7.28 8.27
C LEU A 265 -4.02 8.80 8.44
N ARG A 266 -3.83 9.29 9.67
CA ARG A 266 -3.59 10.72 9.92
C ARG A 266 -2.38 11.25 9.16
N ASP A 267 -1.26 10.55 9.25
CA ASP A 267 -0.01 10.97 8.58
C ASP A 267 -0.21 11.03 7.06
N THR A 268 -0.86 10.01 6.48
CA THR A 268 -1.17 9.96 5.04
C THR A 268 -2.10 11.09 4.61
N GLU A 269 -3.11 11.42 5.42
CA GLU A 269 -4.03 12.52 5.16
C GLU A 269 -3.33 13.88 5.26
N GLU A 270 -2.43 14.07 6.21
CA GLU A 270 -1.60 15.28 6.34
C GLU A 270 -0.67 15.45 5.14
N GLU A 271 0.01 14.38 4.71
CA GLU A 271 0.82 14.39 3.48
C GLU A 271 0.00 14.75 2.25
N HIS A 272 -1.18 14.15 2.09
CA HIS A 272 -2.10 14.47 0.99
C HIS A 272 -2.54 15.94 1.05
N GLN A 273 -2.85 16.47 2.24
CA GLN A 273 -3.17 17.89 2.41
C GLN A 273 -1.99 18.79 2.06
N ALA A 274 -0.76 18.42 2.43
CA ALA A 274 0.43 19.19 2.08
C ALA A 274 0.64 19.25 0.55
N ILE A 275 0.49 18.12 -0.15
CA ILE A 275 0.59 18.07 -1.62
C ILE A 275 -0.52 18.91 -2.26
N THR A 276 -1.77 18.74 -1.82
CA THR A 276 -2.91 19.46 -2.41
C THR A 276 -2.87 20.96 -2.13
N ARG A 277 -2.26 21.41 -1.04
CA ARG A 277 -2.04 22.84 -0.74
C ARG A 277 -0.83 23.44 -1.47
N SER A 278 0.02 22.62 -2.09
CA SER A 278 1.16 23.13 -2.86
C SER A 278 0.69 24.02 -4.03
N SER A 279 1.46 25.06 -4.33
CA SER A 279 1.17 25.97 -5.44
C SER A 279 1.08 25.24 -6.78
N THR A 280 1.94 24.23 -7.00
CA THR A 280 1.93 23.39 -8.20
C THR A 280 0.62 22.63 -8.36
N TYR A 281 0.11 22.00 -7.29
CA TYR A 281 -1.14 21.25 -7.36
C TYR A 281 -2.35 22.19 -7.54
N GLN A 282 -2.35 23.34 -6.87
CA GLN A 282 -3.41 24.34 -7.04
C GLN A 282 -3.45 24.89 -8.47
N LEU A 283 -2.29 25.11 -9.10
CA LEU A 283 -2.19 25.49 -10.51
C LEU A 283 -2.75 24.38 -11.42
N LEU A 284 -2.36 23.12 -11.19
CA LEU A 284 -2.90 21.99 -11.96
C LEU A 284 -4.42 21.91 -11.86
N LYS A 285 -4.95 22.11 -10.65
CA LYS A 285 -6.39 22.12 -10.41
C LYS A 285 -7.08 23.29 -11.13
N SER A 286 -6.48 24.49 -11.17
CA SER A 286 -7.06 25.62 -11.89
C SER A 286 -7.01 25.48 -13.42
N LEU A 287 -6.15 24.59 -13.92
CA LEU A 287 -6.06 24.21 -15.32
C LEU A 287 -6.91 22.97 -15.64
N ASP A 288 -7.78 22.53 -14.71
CA ASP A 288 -8.59 21.31 -14.85
C ASP A 288 -7.76 20.06 -15.20
N PHE A 289 -6.49 20.03 -14.80
CA PHE A 289 -5.51 19.00 -15.19
C PHE A 289 -5.22 18.92 -16.71
N GLU A 290 -5.67 19.91 -17.50
CA GLU A 290 -5.37 20.10 -18.92
C GLU A 290 -4.20 21.09 -19.08
N TRP A 291 -2.98 20.63 -18.79
CA TRP A 291 -1.79 21.48 -18.68
C TRP A 291 -0.92 21.49 -19.94
N GLU A 292 -1.23 20.72 -20.98
CA GLU A 292 -0.42 20.65 -22.20
C GLU A 292 -0.32 21.99 -22.92
N ASP A 293 -1.44 22.69 -23.09
CA ASP A 293 -1.46 23.98 -23.77
C ASP A 293 -0.80 25.09 -22.93
N TYR A 294 -0.95 25.01 -21.60
CA TYR A 294 -0.20 25.86 -20.68
C TYR A 294 1.32 25.66 -20.83
N LEU A 295 1.79 24.41 -20.87
CA LEU A 295 3.22 24.12 -21.08
C LEU A 295 3.72 24.59 -22.44
N LYS A 296 2.94 24.38 -23.52
CA LYS A 296 3.29 24.89 -24.86
C LYS A 296 3.43 26.41 -24.85
N LEU A 297 2.53 27.12 -24.17
CA LEU A 297 2.60 28.57 -24.03
C LEU A 297 3.84 29.00 -23.25
N MET A 298 4.14 28.35 -22.12
CA MET A 298 5.34 28.64 -21.33
C MET A 298 6.63 28.41 -22.12
N ALA A 299 6.73 27.28 -22.81
CA ALA A 299 7.87 26.97 -23.67
C ALA A 299 7.99 27.99 -24.82
N LYS A 300 6.88 28.41 -25.43
CA LYS A 300 6.87 29.44 -26.48
C LYS A 300 7.37 30.80 -25.95
N ASN A 301 6.93 31.20 -24.77
CA ASN A 301 7.37 32.46 -24.15
C ASN A 301 8.86 32.44 -23.82
N LEU A 302 9.36 31.33 -23.30
CA LEU A 302 10.79 31.14 -23.04
C LEU A 302 11.62 31.17 -24.32
N LYS A 303 11.17 30.49 -25.39
CA LYS A 303 11.80 30.55 -26.72
C LYS A 303 11.88 31.98 -27.25
N ALA A 304 10.79 32.75 -27.14
CA ALA A 304 10.76 34.14 -27.58
C ALA A 304 11.77 35.00 -26.81
N ARG A 305 11.83 34.85 -25.48
CA ARG A 305 12.82 35.53 -24.63
C ARG A 305 14.25 35.17 -25.00
N VAL A 306 14.53 33.88 -25.26
CA VAL A 306 15.86 33.45 -25.74
C VAL A 306 16.20 34.14 -27.06
N ALA A 307 15.28 34.14 -28.04
CA ALA A 307 15.52 34.77 -29.33
C ALA A 307 15.79 36.28 -29.22
N GLU A 308 15.08 37.00 -28.33
CA GLU A 308 15.34 38.42 -28.06
C GLU A 308 16.73 38.65 -27.47
N LEU A 309 17.13 37.83 -26.49
CA LEU A 309 18.45 37.90 -25.87
C LEU A 309 19.56 37.54 -26.86
N GLU A 310 19.36 36.53 -27.70
CA GLU A 310 20.34 36.15 -28.75
C GLU A 310 20.49 37.26 -29.79
N LYS A 311 19.39 37.90 -30.19
CA LYS A 311 19.45 39.06 -31.09
C LYS A 311 20.24 40.21 -30.46
N TRP A 312 20.00 40.50 -29.17
CA TRP A 312 20.78 41.50 -28.43
C TRP A 312 22.26 41.14 -28.42
N HIS A 313 22.61 39.89 -28.07
CA HIS A 313 23.99 39.40 -28.07
C HIS A 313 24.64 39.53 -29.45
N LEU A 314 24.00 39.08 -30.53
CA LEU A 314 24.53 39.21 -31.89
C LEU A 314 24.84 40.66 -32.27
N THR A 315 24.00 41.61 -31.86
CA THR A 315 24.21 43.04 -32.13
C THR A 315 25.33 43.68 -31.30
N HIS A 316 25.66 43.14 -30.11
CA HIS A 316 26.65 43.73 -29.19
C HIS A 316 27.97 42.94 -29.14
N TYR A 317 28.00 41.66 -29.52
CA TYR A 317 29.20 40.84 -29.66
C TYR A 317 29.93 41.01 -31.02
N GLN A 318 29.28 41.58 -32.04
CA GLN A 318 29.93 41.90 -33.34
C GLN A 318 30.73 43.22 -33.32
N CYS A 319 30.84 43.90 -32.18
CA CYS A 319 31.52 45.19 -32.04
C CYS A 319 32.72 45.16 -31.06
N ILE A 320 33.40 44.03 -30.92
CA ILE A 320 34.74 43.99 -30.29
C ILE A 320 35.76 43.65 -31.39
N PRO A 321 36.74 44.53 -31.68
CA PRO A 321 37.73 44.28 -32.71
C PRO A 321 38.55 43.04 -32.34
N ASN A 322 38.77 42.19 -33.34
CA ASN A 322 39.71 41.09 -33.30
C ASN A 322 41.04 41.58 -32.70
N PRO A 323 41.49 41.09 -31.53
CA PRO A 323 42.84 41.39 -31.10
C PRO A 323 43.76 40.75 -32.14
N GLU A 324 44.51 41.60 -32.84
CA GLU A 324 45.49 41.18 -33.82
C GLU A 324 46.34 40.05 -33.21
N ILE A 325 46.35 38.91 -33.90
CA ILE A 325 47.34 37.87 -33.67
C ILE A 325 48.69 38.50 -34.02
N SER A 326 49.52 38.73 -33.02
CA SER A 326 50.96 38.93 -33.18
C SER A 326 51.75 38.34 -32.03
#